data_AF-A0A6A8ATG9-F1
#
_entry.id   AF-A0A6A8ATG9-F1
#
_cell.length_a   1.000
_cell.length_b   1.000
_cell.length_c   1.000
_cell.angle_alpha   90.00
_cell.angle_beta   90.00
_cell.angle_gamma   90.00
#
_symmetry.space_group_name_H-M   'P 1'
#
loop_
_entity.id
_entity.type
_entity.pdbx_description
1 polymer ?
#
loop_
_entity_poly.entity_id
_entity_poly.type
_entity_poly.pdbx_seq_one_letter_code
_entity_poly.pdbx_strand_id
1 'polypeptide(L)'
;MQKAEIKRIGDYLKDLEEGLYEWDYRGITTTGHLTKLYQIIKTLMDATFKTKDQQLKVLLATLELKARKCKQCIEVRTGIRN
;
A
#
# COMPACT_ATOMS: atom_id res chain seq x y z
N MET A 1 12.84 -8.96 -4.01
CA MET A 1 12.57 -7.61 -3.48
C MET A 1 13.65 -7.28 -2.45
N GLN A 2 14.23 -6.09 -2.47
CA GLN A 2 15.34 -5.75 -1.57
C GLN A 2 14.82 -5.22 -0.22
N LYS A 3 15.59 -5.42 0.86
CA LYS A 3 15.21 -4.94 2.21
C LYS A 3 14.94 -3.44 2.27
N ALA A 4 15.71 -2.64 1.54
CA ALA A 4 15.51 -1.19 1.45
C ALA A 4 14.17 -0.81 0.80
N GLU A 5 13.73 -1.58 -0.19
CA GLU A 5 12.44 -1.39 -0.87
C GLU A 5 11.27 -1.74 0.06
N ILE A 6 11.38 -2.86 0.78
CA ILE A 6 10.39 -3.27 1.79
C ILE A 6 10.25 -2.20 2.87
N LYS A 7 11.37 -1.66 3.35
CA LYS A 7 11.36 -0.56 4.32
C LYS A 7 10.64 0.67 3.77
N ARG A 8 10.99 1.12 2.55
CA ARG A 8 10.33 2.26 1.90
C ARG A 8 8.82 2.08 1.74
N ILE A 9 8.37 0.87 1.39
CA ILE A 9 6.93 0.55 1.32
C ILE A 9 6.31 0.61 2.71
N GLY A 10 6.96 0.02 3.71
CA GLY A 10 6.49 0.05 5.11
C GLY A 10 6.34 1.47 5.63
N ASP A 11 7.37 2.31 5.46
CA ASP A 11 7.36 3.72 5.87
C ASP A 11 6.25 4.48 5.15
N TYR A 12 6.13 4.35 3.82
CA TYR A 12 5.07 4.98 3.05
C TYR A 12 3.66 4.58 3.52
N LEU A 13 3.42 3.29 3.78
CA LEU A 13 2.11 2.81 4.23
C LEU A 13 1.79 3.31 5.64
N LYS A 14 2.80 3.46 6.50
CA LYS A 14 2.66 4.02 7.83
C LYS A 14 2.28 5.50 7.76
N ASP A 15 3.04 6.30 7.01
CA ASP A 15 2.76 7.73 6.82
C ASP A 15 1.37 7.95 6.22
N LEU A 16 0.99 7.08 5.27
CA LEU A 16 -0.33 7.09 4.66
C LEU A 16 -1.41 6.80 5.71
N GLU A 17 -1.27 5.70 6.47
CA GLU A 17 -2.22 5.29 7.52
C GLU A 17 -2.44 6.38 8.57
N GLU A 18 -1.36 7.06 8.99
CA GLU A 18 -1.42 8.18 9.93
C GLU A 18 -2.12 9.41 9.33
N GLY A 19 -1.86 9.72 8.06
CA GLY A 19 -2.43 10.88 7.37
C GLY A 19 -3.89 10.73 6.93
N LEU A 20 -4.42 9.50 6.83
CA LEU A 20 -5.78 9.26 6.31
C LEU A 20 -6.85 10.09 7.04
N TYR A 21 -6.74 10.36 8.34
CA TYR A 21 -7.81 11.12 9.02
C TYR A 21 -7.84 12.62 8.68
N GLU A 22 -6.73 13.18 8.21
CA GLU A 22 -6.54 14.63 8.08
C GLU A 22 -6.54 15.11 6.62
N TRP A 23 -6.54 14.19 5.65
CA TRP A 23 -6.44 14.54 4.23
C TRP A 23 -7.70 15.17 3.65
N ASP A 24 -7.50 16.18 2.81
CA ASP A 24 -8.51 16.55 1.82
C ASP A 24 -8.48 15.52 0.70
N TYR A 25 -9.54 14.71 0.64
CA TYR A 25 -9.69 13.64 -0.34
C TYR A 25 -10.00 14.16 -1.75
N ARG A 26 -10.22 15.46 -1.93
CA ARG A 26 -10.53 16.07 -3.22
C ARG A 26 -9.25 16.53 -3.91
N GLY A 27 -8.76 15.74 -4.86
CA GLY A 27 -7.70 16.21 -5.75
C GLY A 27 -6.82 15.13 -6.35
N ILE A 28 -5.90 15.60 -7.19
CA ILE A 28 -4.94 14.78 -7.94
C ILE A 28 -4.03 13.99 -6.99
N THR A 29 -3.72 14.54 -5.81
CA THR A 29 -2.91 13.90 -4.77
C THR A 29 -3.51 12.56 -4.34
N THR A 30 -4.82 12.53 -4.08
CA THR A 30 -5.54 11.32 -3.67
C THR A 30 -5.52 10.23 -4.75
N THR A 31 -5.73 10.63 -6.01
CA THR A 31 -5.61 9.73 -7.17
C THR A 31 -4.18 9.18 -7.31
N GLY A 32 -3.16 10.02 -7.10
CA GLY A 32 -1.76 9.61 -7.09
C GLY A 32 -1.47 8.55 -6.00
N HIS A 33 -2.04 8.72 -4.81
CA HIS A 33 -1.93 7.72 -3.74
C HIS A 33 -2.62 6.40 -4.09
N LEU A 34 -3.80 6.44 -4.72
CA LEU A 34 -4.49 5.24 -5.20
C LEU A 34 -3.67 4.48 -6.25
N THR A 35 -3.13 5.18 -7.25
CA THR A 35 -2.26 4.55 -8.27
C THR A 35 -1.02 3.94 -7.64
N LYS A 36 -0.37 4.65 -6.71
CA LYS A 36 0.82 4.14 -6.01
C LYS A 36 0.48 2.93 -5.15
N LEU A 37 -0.66 2.93 -4.46
CA LEU A 37 -1.13 1.77 -3.70
C LEU A 37 -1.40 0.55 -4.59
N TYR A 38 -2.02 0.75 -5.76
CA TYR A 38 -2.22 -0.33 -6.73
C TYR A 38 -0.89 -0.97 -7.16
N GLN A 39 0.11 -0.15 -7.49
CA GLN A 39 1.45 -0.62 -7.85
C GLN A 39 2.11 -1.37 -6.69
N ILE A 40 2.03 -0.84 -5.46
CA ILE A 40 2.57 -1.48 -4.26
C ILE A 40 1.92 -2.85 -4.04
N ILE A 41 0.59 -2.93 -4.11
CA ILE A 41 -0.14 -4.20 -3.93
C ILE A 41 0.32 -5.23 -4.97
N LYS A 42 0.40 -4.84 -6.25
CA LYS A 42 0.86 -5.74 -7.32
C LYS A 42 2.29 -6.23 -7.06
N THR A 43 3.20 -5.33 -6.71
CA THR A 43 4.60 -5.67 -6.41
C THR A 43 4.72 -6.60 -5.20
N LEU A 44 3.96 -6.34 -4.12
CA LEU A 44 3.97 -7.17 -2.92
C LEU A 44 3.38 -8.56 -3.20
N MET A 45 2.29 -8.65 -3.96
CA MET A 45 1.69 -9.92 -4.36
C MET A 45 2.66 -10.77 -5.19
N ASP A 46 3.29 -10.17 -6.20
CA ASP A 46 4.28 -10.85 -7.05
C ASP A 46 5.50 -11.30 -6.23
N ALA A 47 5.99 -10.45 -5.32
CA ALA A 47 7.13 -10.77 -4.46
C ALA A 47 6.81 -11.90 -3.45
N THR A 48 5.58 -11.88 -2.90
CA THR A 48 5.07 -12.92 -1.99
C THR A 48 4.99 -14.27 -2.69
N PHE A 49 4.56 -14.30 -3.95
CA PHE A 49 4.50 -15.53 -4.74
C PHE A 49 5.89 -16.07 -5.09
N LYS A 50 6.84 -15.18 -5.43
CA LYS A 50 8.19 -15.56 -5.88
C LYS A 50 9.15 -15.95 -4.74
N THR A 51 8.92 -15.47 -3.52
CA THR A 51 9.82 -15.76 -2.40
C THR A 51 9.63 -17.18 -1.85
N LYS A 52 10.76 -17.86 -1.57
CA LYS A 52 10.81 -19.13 -0.84
C LYS A 52 11.01 -18.94 0.66
N ASP A 53 11.42 -17.75 1.10
CA ASP A 53 11.59 -17.41 2.51
C ASP A 53 10.21 -17.17 3.14
N GLN A 54 9.86 -18.02 4.11
CA GLN A 54 8.56 -17.99 4.78
C GLN A 54 8.39 -16.77 5.68
N GLN A 55 9.43 -16.30 6.37
CA GLN A 55 9.35 -15.10 7.20
C GLN A 55 9.15 -13.86 6.32
N LEU A 56 9.90 -13.79 5.23
CA LEU A 56 9.74 -12.73 4.24
C LEU A 56 8.35 -12.77 3.59
N LYS A 57 7.82 -13.97 3.30
CA LYS A 57 6.47 -14.14 2.75
C LYS A 57 5.39 -13.55 3.69
N VAL A 58 5.49 -13.83 4.99
CA VAL A 58 4.56 -13.28 6.00
C VAL A 58 4.66 -11.77 6.07
N LEU A 59 5.87 -11.21 6.06
CA LEU A 59 6.07 -9.77 6.06
C LEU A 59 5.46 -9.10 4.81
N LEU A 60 5.71 -9.65 3.63
CA LEU A 60 5.18 -9.10 2.37
C LEU A 60 3.64 -9.17 2.32
N ALA A 61 3.04 -10.29 2.76
CA ALA A 61 1.60 -10.43 2.86
C ALA A 61 0.98 -9.44 3.87
N THR A 62 1.67 -9.16 4.97
CA THR A 62 1.23 -8.16 5.97
C THR A 62 1.22 -6.75 5.37
N LEU A 63 2.26 -6.39 4.63
CA LEU A 63 2.33 -5.11 3.93
C LEU A 63 1.25 -5.01 2.84
N GLU A 64 0.97 -6.11 2.13
CA GLU A 64 -0.06 -6.14 1.09
C GLU A 64 -1.44 -5.87 1.70
N LEU A 65 -1.76 -6.51 2.83
CA LEU A 65 -3.00 -6.29 3.54
C LEU A 65 -3.13 -4.83 4.00
N LYS A 66 -2.06 -4.23 4.54
CA LYS A 66 -2.06 -2.81 4.93
C LYS A 66 -2.31 -1.90 3.73
N ALA A 67 -1.65 -2.14 2.59
CA ALA A 67 -1.86 -1.37 1.37
C ALA A 67 -3.31 -1.46 0.88
N ARG A 68 -3.92 -2.66 0.90
CA ARG A 68 -5.33 -2.86 0.54
C ARG A 68 -6.28 -2.08 1.46
N LYS A 69 -6.03 -2.06 2.77
CA LYS A 69 -6.83 -1.27 3.73
C LYS A 69 -6.74 0.23 3.47
N CYS A 70 -5.53 0.74 3.21
CA CYS A 70 -5.34 2.15 2.86
C CYS A 70 -6.10 2.50 1.56
N LYS A 71 -5.97 1.65 0.54
CA LYS A 71 -6.70 1.81 -0.73
C LYS A 71 -8.20 1.88 -0.49
N GLN A 72 -8.76 0.90 0.22
CA GLN A 72 -10.19 0.85 0.51
C GLN A 72 -10.67 2.09 1.27
N CYS A 73 -9.88 2.58 2.23
CA CYS A 73 -10.23 3.80 2.97
C CYS A 73 -10.33 5.02 2.04
N ILE A 74 -9.33 5.19 1.16
CA ILE A 74 -9.32 6.28 0.19
C ILE A 74 -10.47 6.15 -0.82
N GLU A 75 -10.72 4.96 -1.34
CA GLU A 75 -11.82 4.70 -2.28
C GLU A 75 -13.18 5.02 -1.66
N VAL A 76 -13.42 4.62 -0.41
CA VAL A 76 -14.66 4.91 0.31
C VAL A 76 -14.84 6.42 0.52
N ARG A 77 -13.77 7.14 0.87
CA ARG A 77 -13.84 8.58 1.16
C ARG A 77 -13.90 9.45 -0.09
N THR A 78 -13.38 8.97 -1.22
CA THR A 78 -13.43 9.69 -2.51
C THR A 78 -14.62 9.30 -3.37
N GLY A 79 -15.22 8.14 -3.16
CA GLY A 79 -16.19 7.54 -4.07
C GLY A 79 -15.58 7.01 -5.38
N ILE A 80 -14.25 7.04 -5.52
CA ILE A 80 -13.52 6.57 -6.70
C ILE A 80 -13.13 5.10 -6.48
N ARG A 81 -13.40 4.23 -7.46
CA ARG A 81 -12.86 2.87 -7.51
C ARG A 81 -11.76 2.80 -8.56
N ASN A 82 -10.58 2.34 -8.15
CA ASN A 82 -9.41 2.19 -9.03
C ASN A 82 -8.96 0.74 -9.09
#